data_AF-A0A917HF06-F1
#
_entry.id   AF-A0A917HF06-F1
#
_cell.length_a   1.000
_cell.length_b   1.000
_cell.length_c   1.000
_cell.angle_alpha   90.00
_cell.angle_beta   90.00
_cell.angle_gamma   90.00
#
_symmetry.space_group_name_H-M   'P 1'
#
loop_
_entity.id
_entity.type
_entity.pdbx_description
1 polymer ?
#
loop_
_entity_poly.entity_id
_entity_poly.type
_entity_poly.pdbx_seq_one_letter_code
_entity_poly.pdbx_strand_id
1 'polypeptide(L)' 'MASEKIIGYRVMFRMGRFDMNVYMKQDYYENWKDVRDKKIKDVSIEEVKLHANQFIG' A
#
# COMPACT_ATOMS: atom_id res chain seq x y z
N MET A 1 -22.02 3.91 -10.03
CA MET A 1 -21.83 4.15 -8.59
C MET A 1 -20.46 4.76 -8.41
N ALA A 2 -20.37 6.00 -7.95
CA ALA A 2 -19.07 6.63 -7.71
C ALA A 2 -18.45 5.94 -6.49
N SER A 3 -17.52 5.00 -6.71
CA SER A 3 -16.86 4.28 -5.64
C SER A 3 -16.28 5.30 -4.65
N GLU A 4 -16.57 5.16 -3.37
CA GLU A 4 -16.09 6.13 -2.37
C GLU A 4 -14.56 6.19 -2.39
N LYS A 5 -14.03 7.41 -2.37
CA LYS A 5 -12.59 7.64 -2.33
C LYS A 5 -12.13 7.55 -0.88
N ILE A 6 -11.37 6.51 -0.57
CA ILE A 6 -10.79 6.31 0.76
C ILE A 6 -9.30 6.68 0.73
N ILE A 7 -8.77 6.99 1.91
CA ILE A 7 -7.34 7.20 2.12
C ILE A 7 -6.72 5.84 2.48
N GLY A 8 -5.58 5.53 1.87
CA GLY A 8 -4.80 4.36 2.19
C GLY A 8 -3.36 4.54 1.76
N TYR A 9 -2.61 3.45 1.71
CA TYR A 9 -1.17 3.48 1.46
C TYR A 9 -0.80 2.74 0.19
N ARG A 10 -0.04 3.40 -0.70
CA ARG A 10 0.65 2.76 -1.80
C ARG A 10 2.02 2.31 -1.31
N VAL A 11 2.24 1.01 -1.28
CA VAL A 11 3.52 0.36 -1.00
C VAL A 11 4.15 -0.06 -2.32
N MET A 12 5.32 0.52 -2.63
CA MET A 12 6.10 0.21 -3.81
C MET A 12 7.31 -0.63 -3.41
N PHE A 13 7.40 -1.84 -3.96
CA PHE A 13 8.56 -2.72 -3.83
C PHE A 13 9.40 -2.62 -5.09
N ARG A 14 10.66 -2.17 -4.93
CA ARG A 14 11.62 -2.13 -6.04
C ARG A 14 12.27 -3.49 -6.16
N MET A 15 11.92 -4.23 -7.22
CA MET A 15 12.50 -5.55 -7.53
C MET A 15 13.38 -5.46 -8.79
N GLY A 16 14.37 -4.57 -8.74
CA GLY A 16 15.34 -4.38 -9.83
C GLY A 16 14.72 -3.79 -11.10
N ARG A 17 14.26 -4.65 -12.03
CA ARG A 17 13.61 -4.22 -13.29
C ARG A 17 12.10 -4.06 -13.19
N PHE A 18 11.50 -4.50 -12.09
CA PHE A 18 10.07 -4.46 -11.87
C PHE A 18 9.75 -3.72 -10.58
N ASP A 19 8.77 -2.82 -10.64
CA ASP A 19 8.23 -2.14 -9.48
C ASP A 19 6.84 -2.69 -9.19
N MET A 20 6.66 -3.29 -8.02
CA MET A 20 5.36 -3.80 -7.59
C MET A 20 4.69 -2.75 -6.71
N ASN A 21 3.54 -2.25 -7.15
CA ASN A 21 2.73 -1.29 -6.42
C ASN A 21 1.54 -2.00 -5.78
N VAL A 22 1.43 -1.89 -4.46
CA VAL A 22 0.39 -2.52 -3.66
C VAL A 22 -0.36 -1.43 -2.91
N TYR A 23 -1.68 -1.34 -3.10
CA TYR A 23 -2.51 -0.33 -2.45
C TYR A 23 -3.22 -0.97 -1.27
N MET A 24 -2.84 -0.61 -0.05
CA MET A 24 -3.42 -1.19 1.17
C MET A 24 -4.34 -0.18 1.86
N LYS A 25 -5.45 -0.67 2.41
CA LYS A 25 -6.24 0.13 3.38
C LYS A 25 -5.38 0.44 4.61
N GLN A 26 -5.70 1.53 5.30
CA GLN A 26 -4.97 1.99 6.48
C GLN A 26 -4.83 0.88 7.55
N ASP A 27 -5.93 0.23 7.92
CA ASP A 27 -5.94 -0.83 8.94
C ASP A 27 -5.04 -2.02 8.57
N TYR A 28 -5.01 -2.38 7.28
CA TYR A 28 -4.18 -3.47 6.79
C TYR A 28 -2.70 -3.08 6.76
N TYR A 29 -2.39 -1.84 6.38
CA TYR A 29 -1.04 -1.31 6.37
C TYR A 29 -0.46 -1.22 7.78
N GLU A 30 -1.23 -0.80 8.79
CA GLU A 30 -0.75 -0.75 10.18
C GLU A 30 -0.32 -2.13 10.69
N ASN A 31 -1.11 -3.18 10.40
CA ASN A 31 -0.74 -4.56 10.73
C ASN A 31 0.48 -5.05 9.93
N TRP A 32 0.60 -4.65 8.66
CA TRP A 32 1.71 -5.06 7.80
C TRP A 32 3.02 -4.31 8.12
N LYS A 33 2.93 -3.08 8.65
CA LYS A 33 4.06 -2.22 8.98
C LYS A 33 5.07 -2.92 9.90
N ASP A 34 4.60 -3.68 10.88
CA ASP A 34 5.45 -4.45 11.79
C ASP A 34 6.27 -5.54 11.07
N VAL A 35 5.68 -6.17 10.06
CA VAL A 35 6.37 -7.18 9.22
C VAL A 35 7.38 -6.50 8.31
N ARG A 36 7.01 -5.36 7.73
CA ARG A 36 7.88 -4.53 6.89
C ARG A 36 9.13 -4.10 7.65
N ASP A 37 8.98 -3.50 8.82
CA ASP A 37 10.13 -2.97 9.58
C ASP A 37 11.11 -4.07 10.00
N LYS A 38 10.63 -5.31 10.16
CA LYS A 38 11.48 -6.47 10.48
C LYS A 38 12.17 -7.11 9.28
N LYS A 39 11.54 -7.16 8.10
CA LYS A 39 11.98 -8.01 6.98
C LYS A 39 12.24 -7.28 5.67
N ILE A 40 11.68 -6.10 5.44
CA ILE A 40 11.63 -5.47 4.12
C ILE A 40 12.11 -4.02 4.23
N LYS A 41 13.36 -3.78 3.83
CA LYS A 41 14.01 -2.47 3.95
C LYS A 41 13.84 -1.58 2.70
N ASP A 42 13.64 -2.18 1.52
CA ASP A 42 13.62 -1.46 0.25
C ASP A 42 12.19 -1.30 -0.30
N VAL A 43 11.39 -0.52 0.42
CA VAL A 43 10.02 -0.17 0.03
C VAL A 43 9.78 1.32 0.18
N SER A 44 9.11 1.91 -0.80
CA SER A 44 8.58 3.27 -0.71
C SER A 44 7.11 3.23 -0.34
N ILE A 45 6.70 4.09 0.59
CA ILE A 45 5.33 4.16 1.07
C ILE A 45 4.81 5.58 0.82
N GLU A 46 3.62 5.67 0.25
CA GLU A 46 2.97 6.95 -0.06
C GLU A 46 1.50 6.88 0.35
N GLU A 47 1.01 7.90 1.03
CA GLU A 47 -0.42 8.03 1.32
C GLU A 47 -1.15 8.49 0.06
N VAL A 48 -2.16 7.73 -0.37
CA VAL A 48 -2.91 7.99 -1.60
C VAL A 48 -4.41 7.98 -1.33
N LYS A 49 -5.12 8.83 -2.06
CA LYS A 49 -6.59 8.91 -2.02
C LYS A 49 -7.18 8.36 -3.31
N LEU A 50 -7.59 7.10 -3.28
CA LEU A 50 -8.09 6.36 -4.44
C LEU A 50 -9.48 5.76 -4.17
N HIS A 51 -10.09 5.19 -5.19
CA HIS A 51 -11.37 4.50 -5.02
C HIS A 51 -11.18 3.23 -4.16
N ALA A 52 -12.13 2.93 -3.27
CA ALA A 52 -12.04 1.79 -2.35
C ALA A 52 -11.80 0.44 -3.05
N ASN A 53 -12.24 0.27 -4.29
CA ASN A 53 -12.03 -0.93 -5.10
C ASN A 53 -10.58 -1.11 -5.59
N GLN A 54 -9.73 -0.08 -5.47
CA GLN A 54 -8.32 -0.15 -5.84
C GLN A 54 -7.45 -0.60 -4.66
N PHE A 55 -7.97 -0.55 -3.43
CA PHE A 55 -7.24 -0.99 -2.25
C PHE A 55 -7.53 -2.46 -1.96
N ILE A 56 -6.47 -3.22 -1.67
CA ILE A 56 -6.56 -4.49 -0.97
C ILE A 56 -6.72 -4.25 0.53
N GLY A 57 -7.65 -4.99 1.14
CA GLY A 57 -7.96 -4.94 2.56
C GLY A 57 -9.24 -5.69 2.85
#